data_AF-A0A2M7CN98-F1
#
_entry.id   AF-A0A2M7CN98-F1
#
_cell.length_a   1.000
_cell.length_b   1.000
_cell.length_c   1.000
_cell.angle_alpha   90.00
_cell.angle_beta   90.00
_cell.angle_gamma   90.00
#
_symmetry.space_group_name_H-M   'P 1'
#
loop_
_entity.id
_entity.type
_entity.pdbx_description
1 polymer ?
#
loop_
_entity_poly.entity_id
_entity_poly.type
_entity_poly.pdbx_seq_one_letter_code
_entity_poly.pdbx_strand_id
1 'polypeptide(L)'
;MASLNSYSLVIESNSSGPSQTEYSKVRMEIQDSKDQDATSTHYVTNQLTADESEPSTTDSYAYSIGNAQCSGSDADEWTYTTITPQTKEMQDLFSEMMDILPLIDNPTYVGSETMNGIMTNHFTFRVGGLGLQSGVEVTANQGDYWLAQDGQYIVKYQLVAETVDTATQAKVHVDVLIDLTNINQSVDISFPVGCAP
;
A
#
# COMPACT_ATOMS: atom_id res chain seq x y z
N MET A 1 -11.56 -15.34 15.57
CA MET A 1 -10.62 -14.31 15.10
C MET A 1 -9.56 -15.02 14.30
N ALA A 2 -9.76 -15.11 12.99
CA ALA A 2 -8.74 -15.62 12.09
C ALA A 2 -7.53 -14.67 12.13
N SER A 3 -6.36 -15.17 12.50
CA SER A 3 -5.10 -14.45 12.31
C SER A 3 -4.72 -14.47 10.83
N LEU A 4 -4.07 -13.41 10.35
CA LEU A 4 -3.36 -13.43 9.08
C LEU A 4 -2.05 -14.19 9.32
N ASN A 5 -1.96 -15.42 8.81
CA ASN A 5 -0.76 -16.25 8.85
C ASN A 5 0.11 -16.06 7.61
N SER A 6 -0.52 -15.80 6.48
CA SER A 6 0.13 -15.48 5.21
C SER A 6 -0.78 -14.61 4.36
N TYR A 7 -0.21 -13.74 3.54
CA TYR A 7 -0.96 -12.88 2.62
C TYR A 7 -0.07 -12.23 1.58
N SER A 8 -0.70 -11.62 0.57
CA SER A 8 -0.10 -10.66 -0.34
C SER A 8 -0.88 -9.34 -0.26
N LEU A 9 -0.20 -8.26 0.07
CA LEU A 9 -0.76 -6.91 0.20
C LEU A 9 -0.20 -6.03 -0.91
N VAL A 10 -1.07 -5.36 -1.66
CA VAL A 10 -0.70 -4.32 -2.61
C VAL A 10 -1.22 -2.98 -2.11
N ILE A 11 -0.36 -1.98 -2.07
CA ILE A 11 -0.71 -0.58 -1.81
C ILE A 11 -0.28 0.23 -3.03
N GLU A 12 -1.25 0.89 -3.67
CA GLU A 12 -0.99 1.81 -4.78
C GLU A 12 -1.49 3.20 -4.42
N SER A 13 -0.72 4.21 -4.78
CA SER A 13 -1.11 5.61 -4.69
C SER A 13 -0.68 6.31 -5.96
N ASN A 14 -1.64 6.89 -6.66
CA ASN A 14 -1.42 7.67 -7.87
C ASN A 14 -1.89 9.09 -7.62
N SER A 15 -1.06 10.07 -7.92
CA SER A 15 -1.43 11.48 -7.89
C SER A 15 -0.96 12.21 -9.13
N SER A 16 -1.67 13.27 -9.50
CA SER A 16 -1.31 14.13 -10.62
C SER A 16 -1.76 15.57 -10.40
N GLY A 17 -1.10 16.49 -11.08
CA GLY A 17 -1.38 17.92 -10.99
C GLY A 17 -0.49 18.67 -10.00
N PRO A 18 -0.59 20.01 -9.94
CA PRO A 18 -1.57 20.86 -10.65
C PRO A 18 -1.27 21.08 -12.15
N SER A 19 -0.06 20.80 -12.63
CA SER A 19 0.23 20.80 -14.08
C SER A 19 -0.11 19.47 -14.73
N GLN A 20 -0.34 19.47 -16.06
CA GLN A 20 -0.68 18.24 -16.80
C GLN A 20 0.47 17.23 -16.90
N THR A 21 1.69 17.64 -16.55
CA THR A 21 2.91 16.82 -16.65
C THR A 21 3.33 16.26 -15.29
N GLU A 22 2.86 16.83 -14.19
CA GLU A 22 3.20 16.37 -12.84
C GLU A 22 2.42 15.12 -12.45
N TYR A 23 3.14 14.11 -11.98
CA TYR A 23 2.53 12.93 -11.40
C TYR A 23 3.46 12.25 -10.38
N SER A 24 2.86 11.46 -9.50
CA SER A 24 3.54 10.50 -8.64
C SER A 24 2.75 9.21 -8.64
N LYS A 25 3.43 8.09 -8.85
CA LYS A 25 2.87 6.74 -8.76
C LYS A 25 3.74 5.95 -7.80
N VAL A 26 3.14 5.46 -6.73
CA VAL A 26 3.79 4.64 -5.74
C VAL A 26 3.07 3.30 -5.71
N ARG A 27 3.83 2.21 -5.77
CA ARG A 27 3.33 0.85 -5.63
C ARG A 27 4.22 0.12 -4.62
N MET A 28 3.60 -0.46 -3.61
CA MET A 28 4.25 -1.31 -2.63
C MET A 28 3.54 -2.66 -2.64
N GLU A 29 4.29 -3.73 -2.84
CA GLU A 29 3.82 -5.09 -2.73
C GLU A 29 4.50 -5.75 -1.54
N ILE A 30 3.73 -6.36 -0.65
CA ILE A 30 4.23 -7.07 0.51
C ILE A 30 3.70 -8.49 0.45
N GLN A 31 4.59 -9.46 0.63
CA GLN A 31 4.23 -10.84 0.88
C GLN A 31 4.72 -11.22 2.26
N ASP A 32 3.88 -11.89 3.04
CA ASP A 32 4.19 -12.32 4.39
C ASP A 32 3.82 -13.79 4.58
N SER A 33 4.66 -14.52 5.30
CA SER A 33 4.45 -15.93 5.63
C SER A 33 5.05 -16.25 7.00
N LYS A 34 4.19 -16.40 8.01
CA LYS A 34 4.60 -16.81 9.36
C LYS A 34 5.18 -18.22 9.41
N ASP A 35 4.69 -19.11 8.54
CA ASP A 35 5.18 -20.49 8.46
C ASP A 35 6.63 -20.56 7.95
N GLN A 36 7.03 -19.61 7.10
CA GLN A 36 8.42 -19.50 6.60
C GLN A 36 9.29 -18.54 7.44
N ASP A 37 8.70 -17.82 8.41
CA ASP A 37 9.33 -16.64 9.06
C ASP A 37 9.93 -15.71 8.00
N ALA A 38 9.11 -15.36 7.01
CA ALA A 38 9.56 -14.66 5.83
C ALA A 38 8.62 -13.52 5.41
N THR A 39 9.23 -12.41 4.99
CA THR A 39 8.55 -11.26 4.40
C THR A 39 9.34 -10.78 3.18
N SER A 40 8.63 -10.39 2.12
CA SER A 40 9.19 -9.71 0.96
C SER A 40 8.42 -8.41 0.73
N THR A 41 9.14 -7.34 0.45
CA THR A 41 8.59 -6.04 0.07
C THR A 41 9.20 -5.61 -1.24
N HIS A 42 8.37 -5.31 -2.24
CA HIS A 42 8.76 -4.65 -3.48
C HIS A 42 8.18 -3.24 -3.50
N TYR A 43 9.01 -2.25 -3.76
CA TYR A 43 8.65 -0.85 -3.74
C TYR A 43 9.06 -0.18 -5.05
N VAL A 44 8.08 0.35 -5.77
CA VAL A 44 8.29 1.07 -7.02
C VAL A 44 7.67 2.45 -6.93
N THR A 45 8.46 3.48 -7.21
CA THR A 45 7.99 4.86 -7.35
C THR A 45 8.37 5.40 -8.70
N ASN A 46 7.41 6.00 -9.39
CA ASN A 46 7.60 6.73 -10.64
C ASN A 46 7.01 8.13 -10.48
N GLN A 47 7.83 9.16 -10.66
CA GLN A 47 7.37 10.53 -10.48
C GLN A 47 7.98 11.48 -11.51
N LEU A 48 7.25 12.55 -11.79
CA LEU A 48 7.73 13.69 -12.56
C LEU A 48 7.23 14.96 -11.89
N THR A 49 8.14 15.85 -11.51
CA THR A 49 7.82 17.15 -10.91
C THR A 49 7.88 18.27 -11.96
N ALA A 50 7.29 19.45 -11.69
CA ALA A 50 7.29 20.56 -12.65
C ALA A 50 8.69 21.05 -13.07
N ASP A 51 9.69 20.88 -12.20
CA ASP A 51 11.06 21.36 -12.43
C ASP A 51 11.94 20.34 -13.17
N GLU A 52 11.41 19.14 -13.43
CA GLU A 52 12.13 18.04 -14.07
C GLU A 52 11.68 17.84 -15.52
N SER A 53 12.64 17.51 -16.40
CA SER A 53 12.36 17.23 -17.81
C SER A 53 12.08 15.76 -18.10
N GLU A 54 12.51 14.86 -17.20
CA GLU A 54 12.42 13.40 -17.35
C GLU A 54 11.98 12.79 -16.02
N PRO A 55 11.19 11.71 -16.05
CA PRO A 55 10.70 11.07 -14.84
C PRO A 55 11.84 10.39 -14.07
N SER A 56 11.71 10.34 -12.74
CA SER A 56 12.56 9.52 -11.88
C SER A 56 11.82 8.23 -11.49
N THR A 57 12.57 7.12 -11.52
CA THR A 57 12.10 5.80 -11.08
C THR A 57 12.96 5.32 -9.94
N THR A 58 12.34 4.83 -8.89
CA THR A 58 12.96 4.01 -7.84
C THR A 58 12.30 2.65 -7.89
N ASP A 59 13.10 1.60 -7.88
CA ASP A 59 12.67 0.21 -7.82
C ASP A 59 13.57 -0.50 -6.82
N SER A 60 12.99 -1.05 -5.76
CA SER A 60 13.75 -1.72 -4.73
C SER A 60 12.97 -2.86 -4.10
N TYR A 61 13.71 -3.88 -3.68
CA TYR A 61 13.21 -5.02 -2.95
C TYR A 61 13.90 -5.10 -1.59
N ALA A 62 13.15 -5.58 -0.61
CA ALA A 62 13.65 -5.99 0.68
C ALA A 62 13.07 -7.37 1.02
N TYR A 63 13.90 -8.26 1.53
CA TYR A 63 13.51 -9.59 1.98
C TYR A 63 14.04 -9.81 3.39
N SER A 64 13.24 -10.48 4.21
CA SER A 64 13.64 -11.02 5.49
C SER A 64 13.23 -12.50 5.51
N ILE A 65 14.17 -13.40 5.79
CA ILE A 65 13.90 -14.84 5.95
C ILE A 65 14.66 -15.30 7.20
N GLY A 66 13.94 -15.58 8.29
CA GLY A 66 14.54 -15.71 9.60
C GLY A 66 15.33 -14.46 9.98
N ASN A 67 16.61 -14.65 10.32
CA ASN A 67 17.53 -13.55 10.67
C ASN A 67 18.29 -12.98 9.47
N ALA A 68 18.16 -13.58 8.29
CA ALA A 68 18.83 -13.12 7.09
C ALA A 68 18.01 -12.02 6.43
N GLN A 69 18.68 -10.97 5.97
CA GLN A 69 18.08 -9.85 5.27
C GLN A 69 18.77 -9.63 3.94
N CYS A 70 17.97 -9.28 2.94
CA CYS A 70 18.44 -8.94 1.62
C CYS A 70 17.76 -7.68 1.12
N SER A 71 18.50 -6.76 0.53
CA SER A 71 17.90 -5.60 -0.14
C SER A 71 18.68 -5.24 -1.40
N GLY A 72 17.98 -4.76 -2.42
CA GLY A 72 18.58 -4.41 -3.70
C GLY A 72 17.51 -4.12 -4.75
N SER A 73 17.91 -4.16 -6.02
CA SER A 73 17.02 -4.08 -7.18
C SER A 73 17.52 -5.08 -8.22
N ASP A 74 16.73 -5.39 -9.24
CA ASP A 74 17.22 -6.23 -10.35
C ASP A 74 18.29 -5.52 -11.21
N ALA A 75 18.38 -4.19 -11.10
CA ALA A 75 19.36 -3.37 -11.81
C ALA A 75 20.65 -3.12 -11.01
N ASP A 76 20.62 -3.33 -9.70
CA ASP A 76 21.71 -3.04 -8.77
C ASP A 76 22.21 -4.30 -8.04
N GLU A 77 23.32 -4.18 -7.32
CA GLU A 77 23.85 -5.28 -6.51
C GLU A 77 22.98 -5.56 -5.28
N TRP A 78 22.75 -6.86 -5.02
CA TRP A 78 22.07 -7.31 -3.80
C TRP A 78 23.00 -7.19 -2.59
N THR A 79 22.47 -6.62 -1.51
CA THR A 79 23.16 -6.55 -0.23
C THR A 79 22.56 -7.58 0.72
N TYR A 80 23.37 -8.58 1.07
CA TYR A 80 23.02 -9.56 2.10
C TYR A 80 23.55 -9.13 3.47
N THR A 81 22.71 -9.22 4.48
CA THR A 81 23.11 -9.03 5.89
C THR A 81 22.44 -10.06 6.79
N THR A 82 22.92 -10.17 8.03
CA THR A 82 22.27 -11.01 9.05
C THR A 82 22.18 -10.21 10.34
N ILE A 83 21.01 -10.27 10.98
CA ILE A 83 20.77 -9.62 12.26
C ILE A 83 20.77 -10.64 13.40
N THR A 84 20.89 -10.14 14.63
CA THR A 84 20.79 -11.01 15.81
C THR A 84 19.32 -11.38 16.06
N PRO A 85 19.03 -12.53 16.70
CA PRO A 85 17.67 -12.87 17.11
C PRO A 85 17.00 -11.77 17.96
N GLN A 86 17.77 -11.14 18.86
CA GLN A 86 17.27 -10.06 19.71
C GLN A 86 16.83 -8.84 18.89
N THR A 87 17.57 -8.51 17.82
CA THR A 87 17.20 -7.43 16.90
C THR A 87 15.96 -7.80 16.10
N LYS A 88 15.85 -9.05 15.63
CA LYS A 88 14.69 -9.56 14.89
C LYS A 88 13.40 -9.46 15.72
N GLU A 89 13.41 -9.95 16.95
CA GLU A 89 12.26 -9.88 17.86
C GLU A 89 11.76 -8.44 18.06
N MET A 90 12.67 -7.47 18.19
CA MET A 90 12.30 -6.05 18.33
C MET A 90 11.73 -5.47 17.03
N GLN A 91 12.22 -5.92 15.87
CA GLN A 91 11.67 -5.53 14.56
C GLN A 91 10.28 -6.11 14.35
N ASP A 92 10.09 -7.40 14.66
CA ASP A 92 8.80 -8.08 14.55
C ASP A 92 7.75 -7.42 15.43
N LEU A 93 8.10 -7.14 16.69
CA LEU A 93 7.21 -6.41 17.61
C LEU A 93 6.84 -5.02 17.07
N PHE A 94 7.79 -4.30 16.47
CA PHE A 94 7.52 -2.99 15.89
C PHE A 94 6.60 -3.09 14.67
N SER A 95 6.83 -4.07 13.80
CA SER A 95 5.96 -4.34 12.64
C SER A 95 4.54 -4.69 13.07
N GLU A 96 4.36 -5.55 14.08
CA GLU A 96 3.04 -5.90 14.62
C GLU A 96 2.32 -4.70 15.28
N MET A 97 3.06 -3.70 15.76
CA MET A 97 2.49 -2.48 16.32
C MET A 97 1.99 -1.50 15.24
N MET A 98 2.51 -1.61 14.02
CA MET A 98 2.21 -0.69 12.93
C MET A 98 0.98 -1.17 12.15
N ASP A 99 -0.21 -0.67 12.52
CA ASP A 99 -1.42 -0.84 11.72
C ASP A 99 -1.50 0.20 10.59
N ILE A 100 -1.83 -0.25 9.38
CA ILE A 100 -2.21 0.66 8.30
C ILE A 100 -3.65 1.10 8.54
N LEU A 101 -3.81 2.36 8.94
CA LEU A 101 -5.11 2.99 9.17
C LEU A 101 -5.41 3.97 8.03
N PRO A 102 -6.09 3.54 6.95
CA PRO A 102 -6.44 4.43 5.87
C PRO A 102 -7.49 5.45 6.32
N LEU A 103 -7.56 6.57 5.60
CA LEU A 103 -8.51 7.64 5.87
C LEU A 103 -9.94 7.17 5.58
N ILE A 104 -10.76 7.08 6.62
CA ILE A 104 -12.18 6.72 6.53
C ILE A 104 -12.97 7.74 7.36
N ASP A 105 -13.99 8.35 6.75
CA ASP A 105 -14.81 9.38 7.40
C ASP A 105 -16.30 9.04 7.26
N ASN A 106 -16.98 8.86 8.41
CA ASN A 106 -18.41 8.56 8.52
C ASN A 106 -18.92 7.52 7.50
N PRO A 107 -18.37 6.29 7.50
CA PRO A 107 -18.70 5.29 6.49
C PRO A 107 -20.13 4.80 6.61
N THR A 108 -20.74 4.52 5.46
CA THR A 108 -22.10 3.97 5.34
C THR A 108 -22.01 2.52 4.87
N TYR A 109 -22.65 1.61 5.60
CA TYR A 109 -22.72 0.21 5.21
C TYR A 109 -23.56 0.03 3.94
N VAL A 110 -23.01 -0.71 2.98
CA VAL A 110 -23.65 -1.00 1.69
C VAL A 110 -24.25 -2.40 1.69
N GLY A 111 -23.50 -3.40 2.17
CA GLY A 111 -23.90 -4.80 2.14
C GLY A 111 -22.79 -5.74 2.57
N SER A 112 -23.03 -7.04 2.47
CA SER A 112 -22.02 -8.07 2.69
C SER A 112 -21.79 -8.86 1.41
N GLU A 113 -20.53 -9.14 1.12
CA GLU A 113 -20.13 -9.90 -0.06
C GLU A 113 -18.83 -10.66 0.19
N THR A 114 -18.43 -11.49 -0.77
CA THR A 114 -17.13 -12.18 -0.70
C THR A 114 -16.11 -11.42 -1.52
N MET A 115 -15.04 -10.95 -0.88
CA MET A 115 -13.90 -10.28 -1.52
C MET A 115 -12.65 -11.13 -1.30
N ASN A 116 -11.93 -11.48 -2.37
CA ASN A 116 -10.70 -12.29 -2.31
C ASN A 116 -10.86 -13.60 -1.52
N GLY A 117 -12.04 -14.23 -1.60
CA GLY A 117 -12.37 -15.47 -0.89
C GLY A 117 -12.76 -15.29 0.59
N ILE A 118 -12.80 -14.05 1.09
CA ILE A 118 -13.16 -13.72 2.47
C ILE A 118 -14.54 -13.07 2.50
N MET A 119 -15.38 -13.45 3.47
CA MET A 119 -16.66 -12.79 3.70
C MET A 119 -16.42 -11.41 4.34
N THR A 120 -16.92 -10.35 3.71
CA THR A 120 -16.70 -8.96 4.11
C THR A 120 -18.00 -8.18 4.26
N ASN A 121 -17.90 -7.08 5.01
CA ASN A 121 -18.86 -6.00 5.01
C ASN A 121 -18.30 -4.85 4.16
N HIS A 122 -19.05 -4.45 3.14
CA HIS A 122 -18.73 -3.34 2.25
C HIS A 122 -19.30 -2.04 2.81
N PHE A 123 -18.48 -1.00 2.79
CA PHE A 123 -18.84 0.35 3.18
C PHE A 123 -18.38 1.35 2.12
N THR A 124 -19.13 2.42 1.97
CA THR A 124 -18.77 3.59 1.17
C THR A 124 -18.62 4.82 2.06
N PHE A 125 -17.76 5.75 1.69
CA PHE A 125 -17.52 6.98 2.44
C PHE A 125 -17.10 8.13 1.51
N ARG A 126 -17.01 9.33 2.09
CA ARG A 126 -16.45 10.51 1.45
C ARG A 126 -15.53 11.19 2.44
N VAL A 127 -14.42 11.74 1.97
CA VAL A 127 -13.48 12.48 2.81
C VAL A 127 -14.06 13.85 3.12
N GLY A 128 -14.28 14.15 4.41
CA GLY A 128 -14.68 15.47 4.86
C GLY A 128 -13.60 16.54 4.68
N GLY A 129 -14.02 17.81 4.68
CA GLY A 129 -13.09 18.96 4.69
C GLY A 129 -12.55 19.39 3.32
N LEU A 130 -12.62 18.55 2.28
CA LEU A 130 -12.17 18.91 0.93
C LEU A 130 -12.98 20.08 0.36
N GLY A 131 -12.29 21.10 -0.16
CA GLY A 131 -12.89 22.25 -0.86
C GLY A 131 -13.62 23.28 0.01
N LEU A 132 -13.77 23.06 1.33
CA LEU A 132 -14.57 23.94 2.18
C LEU A 132 -13.94 25.32 2.45
N GLN A 133 -12.62 25.47 2.31
CA GLN A 133 -11.89 26.69 2.70
C GLN A 133 -10.86 27.18 1.68
N SER A 134 -10.67 26.47 0.56
CA SER A 134 -9.50 26.62 -0.31
C SER A 134 -9.76 27.23 -1.70
N GLY A 135 -11.00 27.63 -2.02
CA GLY A 135 -11.33 28.18 -3.34
C GLY A 135 -11.25 27.15 -4.48
N VAL A 136 -11.19 25.87 -4.14
CA VAL A 136 -11.23 24.73 -5.08
C VAL A 136 -12.61 24.09 -5.07
N GLU A 137 -13.04 23.61 -6.22
CA GLU A 137 -14.21 22.77 -6.39
C GLU A 137 -13.82 21.30 -6.29
N VAL A 138 -14.61 20.48 -5.59
CA VAL A 138 -14.38 19.04 -5.50
C VAL A 138 -15.16 18.34 -6.60
N THR A 139 -14.46 17.72 -7.56
CA THR A 139 -15.06 17.02 -8.71
C THR A 139 -15.15 15.52 -8.51
N ALA A 140 -14.30 14.93 -7.65
CA ALA A 140 -14.42 13.55 -7.20
C ALA A 140 -14.11 13.44 -5.70
N ASN A 141 -14.86 12.60 -5.00
CA ASN A 141 -14.65 12.27 -3.59
C ASN A 141 -15.48 11.01 -3.29
N GLN A 142 -14.88 9.85 -3.55
CA GLN A 142 -15.54 8.55 -3.45
C GLN A 142 -14.55 7.58 -2.81
N GLY A 143 -14.97 6.96 -1.71
CA GLY A 143 -14.20 5.93 -1.04
C GLY A 143 -15.04 4.69 -0.79
N ASP A 144 -14.39 3.53 -0.88
CA ASP A 144 -14.98 2.22 -0.62
C ASP A 144 -14.00 1.37 0.16
N TYR A 145 -14.49 0.56 1.09
CA TYR A 145 -13.67 -0.47 1.73
C TYR A 145 -14.47 -1.71 2.11
N TRP A 146 -13.78 -2.83 2.17
CA TRP A 146 -14.31 -4.13 2.50
C TRP A 146 -13.62 -4.66 3.75
N LEU A 147 -14.38 -4.76 4.83
CA LEU A 147 -13.89 -5.21 6.13
C LEU A 147 -14.22 -6.69 6.32
N ALA A 148 -13.23 -7.52 6.61
CA ALA A 148 -13.45 -8.94 6.92
C ALA A 148 -14.41 -9.09 8.11
N GLN A 149 -15.41 -9.97 7.98
CA GLN A 149 -16.35 -10.22 9.08
C GLN A 149 -15.66 -10.91 10.26
N ASP A 150 -14.74 -11.84 9.98
CA ASP A 150 -13.84 -12.43 10.97
C ASP A 150 -12.49 -11.71 10.93
N GLY A 151 -11.94 -11.35 12.09
CA GLY A 151 -10.64 -10.68 12.22
C GLY A 151 -10.67 -9.15 12.03
N GLN A 152 -11.72 -8.57 11.42
CA GLN A 152 -11.92 -7.11 11.31
C GLN A 152 -10.74 -6.36 10.64
N TYR A 153 -10.07 -6.98 9.68
CA TYR A 153 -9.04 -6.35 8.86
C TYR A 153 -9.59 -5.90 7.51
N ILE A 154 -8.96 -4.90 6.89
CA ILE A 154 -9.33 -4.42 5.57
C ILE A 154 -8.85 -5.43 4.52
N VAL A 155 -9.78 -5.96 3.73
CA VAL A 155 -9.48 -6.83 2.59
C VAL A 155 -9.21 -6.00 1.34
N LYS A 156 -9.92 -4.89 1.18
CA LYS A 156 -9.73 -3.95 0.07
C LYS A 156 -10.15 -2.54 0.49
N TYR A 157 -9.46 -1.54 -0.01
CA TYR A 157 -9.78 -0.12 0.16
C TYR A 157 -9.50 0.63 -1.14
N GLN A 158 -10.38 1.57 -1.49
CA GLN A 158 -10.25 2.43 -2.64
C GLN A 158 -10.64 3.85 -2.25
N LEU A 159 -9.89 4.84 -2.71
CA LEU A 159 -10.23 6.25 -2.57
C LEU A 159 -9.87 7.00 -3.84
N VAL A 160 -10.82 7.75 -4.38
CA VAL A 160 -10.61 8.70 -5.47
C VAL A 160 -11.03 10.09 -4.99
N ALA A 161 -10.11 11.03 -5.06
CA ALA A 161 -10.34 12.44 -4.76
C ALA A 161 -9.80 13.32 -5.90
N GLU A 162 -10.59 14.30 -6.32
CA GLU A 162 -10.18 15.27 -7.33
C GLU A 162 -10.70 16.66 -6.96
N THR A 163 -9.83 17.65 -7.13
CA THR A 163 -10.18 19.06 -6.96
C THR A 163 -9.75 19.88 -8.16
N VAL A 164 -10.50 20.94 -8.44
CA VAL A 164 -10.20 21.93 -9.47
C VAL A 164 -10.10 23.31 -8.83
N ASP A 165 -8.99 24.00 -9.02
CA ASP A 165 -8.85 25.40 -8.62
C ASP A 165 -9.78 26.27 -9.47
N THR A 166 -10.70 27.01 -8.84
CA THR A 166 -11.74 27.76 -9.57
C THR A 166 -11.18 28.95 -10.35
N ALA A 167 -10.02 29.49 -9.95
CA ALA A 167 -9.41 30.65 -10.59
C ALA A 167 -8.49 30.27 -11.75
N THR A 168 -7.70 29.21 -11.58
CA THR A 168 -6.68 28.77 -12.55
C THR A 168 -7.13 27.59 -13.41
N GLN A 169 -8.21 26.91 -13.01
CA GLN A 169 -8.68 25.65 -13.60
C GLN A 169 -7.66 24.50 -13.48
N ALA A 170 -6.63 24.65 -12.65
CA ALA A 170 -5.68 23.59 -12.36
C ALA A 170 -6.36 22.43 -11.62
N LYS A 171 -5.98 21.19 -11.94
CA LYS A 171 -6.59 19.98 -11.37
C LYS A 171 -5.59 19.23 -10.52
N VAL A 172 -6.03 18.73 -9.38
CA VAL A 172 -5.28 17.77 -8.56
C VAL A 172 -6.12 16.53 -8.39
N HIS A 173 -5.53 15.38 -8.68
CA HIS A 173 -6.17 14.07 -8.59
C HIS A 173 -5.35 13.15 -7.69
N VAL A 174 -6.03 12.35 -6.89
CA VAL A 174 -5.45 11.30 -6.05
C VAL A 174 -6.32 10.05 -6.15
N ASP A 175 -5.70 8.92 -6.41
CA ASP A 175 -6.27 7.58 -6.37
C ASP A 175 -5.42 6.72 -5.42
N VAL A 176 -6.05 6.00 -4.49
CA VAL A 176 -5.38 5.10 -3.56
C VAL A 176 -6.09 3.75 -3.57
N LEU A 177 -5.32 2.68 -3.68
CA LEU A 177 -5.77 1.30 -3.56
C LEU A 177 -4.98 0.58 -2.47
N ILE A 178 -5.68 -0.19 -1.65
CA ILE A 178 -5.09 -1.24 -0.82
C ILE A 178 -5.84 -2.53 -1.14
N ASP A 179 -5.13 -3.60 -1.48
CA ASP A 179 -5.73 -4.89 -1.83
C ASP A 179 -4.99 -6.04 -1.15
N LEU A 180 -5.71 -6.82 -0.35
CA LEU A 180 -5.19 -7.95 0.40
C LEU A 180 -5.71 -9.26 -0.21
N THR A 181 -4.78 -10.06 -0.72
CA THR A 181 -5.04 -11.31 -1.44
C THR A 181 -4.24 -12.47 -0.83
N ASN A 182 -4.45 -13.69 -1.34
CA ASN A 182 -3.74 -14.91 -0.90
C ASN A 182 -3.81 -15.15 0.62
N ILE A 183 -4.88 -14.69 1.27
CA ILE A 183 -5.04 -14.72 2.73
C ILE A 183 -5.07 -16.17 3.23
N ASN A 184 -4.16 -16.52 4.14
CA ASN A 184 -4.00 -17.84 4.71
C ASN A 184 -3.81 -18.95 3.65
N GLN A 185 -3.25 -18.59 2.50
CA GLN A 185 -2.82 -19.52 1.45
C GLN A 185 -1.30 -19.66 1.48
N SER A 186 -0.77 -20.77 0.97
CA SER A 186 0.68 -20.96 0.91
C SER A 186 1.31 -19.90 0.01
N VAL A 187 2.30 -19.19 0.54
CA VAL A 187 3.15 -18.24 -0.18
C VAL A 187 4.58 -18.74 -0.07
N ASP A 188 5.34 -18.68 -1.17
CA ASP A 188 6.73 -19.12 -1.22
C ASP A 188 7.66 -17.92 -1.38
N ILE A 189 8.43 -17.61 -0.33
CA ILE A 189 9.32 -16.46 -0.29
C ILE A 189 10.76 -16.97 -0.24
N SER A 190 11.53 -16.64 -1.28
CA SER A 190 12.93 -17.01 -1.39
C SER A 190 13.77 -15.79 -1.75
N PHE A 191 15.03 -15.76 -1.29
CA PHE A 191 15.96 -14.73 -1.72
C PHE A 191 16.18 -14.77 -3.24
N PRO A 192 16.38 -13.60 -3.87
CA PRO A 192 16.71 -13.51 -5.28
C PRO A 192 18.10 -14.08 -5.56
N VAL A 193 18.32 -14.52 -6.80
CA VAL A 193 19.62 -15.01 -7.26
C VAL A 193 20.65 -13.89 -7.15
N GLY A 194 21.78 -14.18 -6.49
CA GLY A 194 22.84 -13.18 -6.25
C GLY A 194 22.80 -12.59 -4.84
N CYS A 195 21.72 -12.79 -4.09
CA CYS A 195 21.70 -12.46 -2.68
C CYS A 195 22.20 -13.64 -1.84
N ALA A 196 23.50 -13.66 -1.61
CA ALA A 196 24.19 -14.70 -0.84
C ALA A 196 25.13 -14.07 0.21
N PRO A 197 25.49 -14.82 1.27
CA PRO A 197 26.51 -14.41 2.24
C PRO A 197 27.90 -14.19 1.64
#